data_AF-A0A846Q4Y2-F1
#
_entry.id   AF-A0A846Q4Y2-F1
#
_cell.length_a   1.000
_cell.length_b   1.000
_cell.length_c   1.000
_cell.angle_alpha   90.00
_cell.angle_beta   90.00
_cell.angle_gamma   90.00
#
_symmetry.space_group_name_H-M   'P 1'
#
loop_
_entity.id
_entity.type
_entity.pdbx_description
1 polymer ?
#
loop_
_entity_poly.entity_id
_entity_poly.type
_entity_poly.pdbx_seq_one_letter_code
_entity_poly.pdbx_strand_id
1 'polypeptide(L)'
;MSDKVHMTLIRIDNYGPWTLELGNDREYRLQILQSQLHAHLQRSFAERGGAVFYNRFDEMVAVSNGIPLEDHIEIQEEISKNYPFTISMGIGVAETPYNALEMATRALKKCSKSRGVKKIMPGGLNGLYEYSVQIVHVDVDDMTDRFTYKLPAYDTALMINRLNVKLSELFLNHNA
;
A
#
# COMPACT_ATOMS: atom_id res chain seq x y z
N MET A 1 3.24 1.10 27.57
CA MET A 1 3.31 2.01 26.41
C MET A 1 1.96 1.98 25.70
N SER A 2 1.62 2.98 24.87
CA SER A 2 0.52 2.78 23.91
C SER A 2 1.06 2.01 22.71
N ASP A 3 0.30 0.99 22.29
CA ASP A 3 0.61 0.21 21.10
C ASP A 3 0.49 1.10 19.86
N LYS A 4 1.48 1.00 18.98
CA LYS A 4 1.49 1.75 17.72
C LYS A 4 1.56 0.84 16.51
N VAL A 5 0.93 1.29 15.44
CA VAL A 5 1.00 0.68 14.12
C VAL A 5 1.92 1.49 13.22
N HIS A 6 2.70 0.79 12.39
CA HIS A 6 3.54 1.37 11.36
C HIS A 6 2.88 1.16 10.01
N MET A 7 2.62 2.27 9.32
CA MET A 7 2.10 2.25 7.97
C MET A 7 3.09 2.92 7.04
N THR A 8 3.45 2.23 5.95
CA THR A 8 4.26 2.78 4.88
C THR A 8 3.38 3.04 3.65
N LEU A 9 3.31 4.29 3.21
CA LEU A 9 2.73 4.67 1.92
C LEU A 9 3.81 4.55 0.84
N ILE A 10 3.58 3.75 -0.19
CA ILE A 10 4.51 3.52 -1.29
C ILE A 10 3.88 4.09 -2.57
N ARG A 11 4.60 4.90 -3.34
CA ARG A 11 4.08 5.51 -4.58
C ARG A 11 5.09 5.45 -5.70
N ILE A 12 4.64 5.12 -6.91
CA ILE A 12 5.47 5.23 -8.12
C ILE A 12 5.71 6.71 -8.45
N ASP A 13 6.98 7.08 -8.61
CA ASP A 13 7.36 8.44 -8.94
C ASP A 13 6.99 8.80 -10.38
N ASN A 14 6.44 10.00 -10.56
CA ASN A 14 6.12 10.56 -11.89
C ASN A 14 5.24 9.64 -12.77
N TYR A 15 4.41 8.80 -12.14
CA TYR A 15 3.67 7.75 -12.85
C TYR A 15 2.81 8.28 -14.01
N GLY A 16 1.99 9.30 -13.76
CA GLY A 16 1.09 9.87 -14.77
C GLY A 16 1.82 10.30 -16.05
N PRO A 17 2.78 11.24 -15.98
CA PRO A 17 3.58 11.65 -17.14
C PRO A 17 4.32 10.48 -17.80
N TRP A 18 4.95 9.60 -17.00
CA TRP A 18 5.67 8.44 -17.52
C TRP A 18 4.78 7.49 -18.33
N THR A 19 3.54 7.24 -17.89
CA THR A 19 2.61 6.39 -18.65
C THR A 19 2.29 6.94 -20.04
N LEU A 20 2.34 8.27 -20.23
CA LEU A 20 2.06 8.89 -21.53
C LEU A 20 3.18 8.64 -22.55
N GLU A 21 4.40 8.37 -22.09
CA GLU A 21 5.58 8.09 -22.93
C GLU A 21 5.53 6.67 -23.55
N LEU A 22 4.69 5.77 -23.02
CA LEU A 22 4.64 4.36 -23.42
C LEU A 22 3.84 4.06 -24.71
N GLY A 23 3.23 5.08 -25.32
CA GLY A 23 2.43 4.94 -26.54
C GLY A 23 1.02 4.37 -26.32
N ASN A 24 0.36 3.93 -27.41
CA ASN A 24 -1.05 3.53 -27.41
C ASN A 24 -1.29 2.13 -26.78
N ASP A 25 -0.32 1.23 -26.90
CA ASP A 25 -0.37 -0.16 -26.40
C ASP A 25 0.10 -0.29 -24.95
N ARG A 26 -0.04 0.78 -24.16
CA ARG A 26 0.53 0.86 -22.81
C ARG A 26 -0.22 0.05 -21.77
N GLU A 27 -1.53 -0.16 -21.92
CA GLU A 27 -2.36 -0.66 -20.83
C GLU A 27 -1.93 -2.04 -20.34
N TYR A 28 -1.76 -3.02 -21.25
CA TYR A 28 -1.31 -4.36 -20.84
C TYR A 28 0.11 -4.33 -20.24
N ARG A 29 0.99 -3.43 -20.72
CA ARG A 29 2.34 -3.26 -20.16
C ARG A 29 2.26 -2.71 -18.73
N LEU A 30 1.38 -1.75 -18.49
CA LEU A 30 1.14 -1.19 -17.16
C LEU A 30 0.57 -2.25 -16.21
N GLN A 31 -0.42 -3.03 -16.66
CA GLN A 31 -0.98 -4.13 -15.86
C GLN A 31 0.09 -5.16 -15.45
N ILE A 32 0.98 -5.54 -16.38
CA ILE A 32 2.11 -6.44 -16.09
C ILE A 32 3.08 -5.80 -15.08
N LEU A 33 3.51 -4.56 -15.33
CA LEU A 33 4.49 -3.88 -14.48
C LEU A 33 3.95 -3.62 -13.06
N GLN A 34 2.69 -3.21 -12.93
CA GLN A 34 2.04 -3.00 -11.64
C GLN A 34 1.92 -4.31 -10.86
N SER A 35 1.54 -5.41 -11.53
CA SER A 35 1.45 -6.74 -10.93
C SER A 35 2.82 -7.26 -10.47
N GLN A 36 3.85 -7.08 -11.29
CA GLN A 36 5.23 -7.44 -10.95
C GLN A 36 5.76 -6.63 -9.77
N LEU A 37 5.55 -5.30 -9.80
CA LEU A 37 5.94 -4.40 -8.72
C LEU A 37 5.27 -4.81 -7.40
N HIS A 38 3.96 -5.05 -7.41
CA HIS A 38 3.24 -5.47 -6.21
C HIS A 38 3.77 -6.81 -5.68
N ALA A 39 3.97 -7.81 -6.54
CA ALA A 39 4.53 -9.09 -6.12
C ALA A 39 5.95 -8.96 -5.55
N HIS A 40 6.78 -8.08 -6.13
CA HIS A 40 8.12 -7.79 -5.64
C HIS A 40 8.05 -7.14 -4.25
N LEU A 41 7.31 -6.04 -4.11
CA LEU A 41 7.13 -5.35 -2.82
C LEU A 41 6.56 -6.29 -1.75
N GLN A 42 5.54 -7.10 -2.10
CA GLN A 42 4.96 -8.07 -1.18
C GLN A 42 6.01 -9.04 -0.64
N ARG A 43 6.92 -9.55 -1.47
CA ARG A 43 8.01 -10.43 -1.03
C ARG A 43 8.99 -9.69 -0.12
N SER A 44 9.49 -8.53 -0.56
CA SER A 44 10.52 -7.81 0.20
C SER A 44 10.03 -7.35 1.57
N PHE A 45 8.76 -6.94 1.69
CA PHE A 45 8.15 -6.62 2.99
C PHE A 45 7.81 -7.87 3.80
N ALA A 46 7.30 -8.96 3.19
CA ALA A 46 6.96 -10.18 3.91
C ALA A 46 8.18 -10.88 4.53
N GLU A 47 9.33 -10.87 3.85
CA GLU A 47 10.60 -11.37 4.39
C GLU A 47 11.05 -10.63 5.66
N ARG A 48 10.54 -9.41 5.86
CA ARG A 48 10.80 -8.54 7.02
C ARG A 48 9.62 -8.49 8.00
N GLY A 49 8.63 -9.37 7.85
CA GLY A 49 7.46 -9.47 8.72
C GLY A 49 6.34 -8.47 8.43
N GLY A 50 6.37 -7.78 7.29
CA GLY A 50 5.33 -6.86 6.83
C GLY A 50 4.35 -7.48 5.83
N ALA A 51 3.37 -6.68 5.41
CA ALA A 51 2.43 -7.05 4.34
C ALA A 51 2.04 -5.81 3.51
N VAL A 52 1.88 -5.98 2.20
CA VAL A 52 1.56 -4.90 1.24
C VAL A 52 0.16 -5.12 0.67
N PHE A 53 -0.59 -4.03 0.55
CA PHE A 53 -1.92 -4.01 -0.04
C PHE A 53 -1.99 -2.91 -1.09
N TYR A 54 -2.72 -3.16 -2.17
CA TYR A 54 -3.08 -2.08 -3.09
C TYR A 54 -3.95 -1.04 -2.38
N ASN A 55 -3.62 0.24 -2.56
CA ASN A 55 -4.55 1.33 -2.29
C ASN A 55 -5.21 1.79 -3.61
N ARG A 56 -4.36 2.20 -4.54
CA ARG A 56 -4.64 2.42 -5.96
C ARG A 56 -3.47 1.82 -6.74
N PHE A 57 -3.63 1.38 -7.98
CA PHE A 57 -2.57 0.57 -8.61
C PHE A 57 -1.16 1.21 -8.63
N ASP A 58 -1.04 2.53 -8.71
CA ASP A 58 0.21 3.30 -8.64
C ASP A 58 0.68 3.65 -7.20
N GLU A 59 -0.07 3.22 -6.19
CA GLU A 59 0.16 3.48 -4.77
C GLU A 59 -0.26 2.31 -3.88
N MET A 60 0.68 1.79 -3.10
CA MET A 60 0.44 0.70 -2.17
C MET A 60 0.58 1.19 -0.73
N VAL A 61 -0.04 0.46 0.19
CA VAL A 61 0.17 0.64 1.62
C VAL A 61 0.77 -0.63 2.19
N ALA A 62 1.75 -0.49 3.07
CA ALA A 62 2.33 -1.61 3.78
C ALA A 62 2.10 -1.46 5.29
N VAL A 63 1.71 -2.56 5.93
CA VAL A 63 1.87 -2.74 7.37
C VAL A 63 3.34 -3.09 7.59
N SER A 64 4.06 -2.23 8.29
CA SER A 64 5.53 -2.25 8.38
C SER A 64 6.05 -2.19 9.83
N ASN A 65 5.28 -2.75 10.76
CA ASN A 65 5.64 -2.83 12.17
C ASN A 65 7.00 -3.51 12.33
N GLY A 66 7.92 -2.88 13.06
CA GLY A 66 9.27 -3.41 13.29
C GLY A 66 10.23 -3.34 12.10
N ILE A 67 9.81 -2.87 10.92
CA ILE A 67 10.71 -2.73 9.75
C ILE A 67 11.47 -1.40 9.85
N PRO A 68 12.81 -1.43 9.97
CA PRO A 68 13.61 -0.22 10.17
C PRO A 68 13.77 0.59 8.87
N LEU A 69 14.32 1.79 8.97
CA LEU A 69 14.49 2.70 7.83
C LEU A 69 15.47 2.13 6.79
N GLU A 70 16.51 1.44 7.25
CA GLU A 70 17.55 0.82 6.44
C GLU A 70 16.96 -0.20 5.47
N ASP A 71 16.07 -1.05 5.96
CA ASP A 71 15.33 -2.03 5.16
C ASP A 71 14.47 -1.36 4.08
N HIS A 72 13.80 -0.25 4.41
CA HIS A 72 13.04 0.52 3.42
C HIS A 72 13.94 1.09 2.32
N ILE A 73 15.16 1.53 2.68
CA ILE A 73 16.15 2.02 1.72
C ILE A 73 16.58 0.89 0.78
N GLU A 74 16.88 -0.29 1.32
CA GLU A 74 17.24 -1.46 0.51
C GLU A 74 16.14 -1.82 -0.50
N ILE A 75 14.88 -1.86 -0.07
CA ILE A 75 13.74 -2.14 -0.94
C ILE A 75 13.63 -1.07 -2.04
N GLN A 76 13.74 0.22 -1.70
CA GLN A 76 13.70 1.30 -2.68
C GLN A 76 14.83 1.19 -3.71
N GLU A 77 16.04 0.84 -3.28
CA GLU A 77 17.19 0.65 -4.16
C GLU A 77 17.01 -0.56 -5.07
N GLU A 78 16.45 -1.66 -4.58
CA GLU A 78 16.14 -2.85 -5.37
C GLU A 78 15.12 -2.54 -6.47
N ILE A 79 14.03 -1.83 -6.15
CA ILE A 79 13.04 -1.42 -7.14
C ILE A 79 13.66 -0.50 -8.19
N SER A 80 14.47 0.48 -7.77
CA SER A 80 15.12 1.42 -8.68
C SER A 80 16.10 0.75 -9.66
N LYS A 81 16.65 -0.43 -9.32
CA LYS A 81 17.53 -1.23 -10.20
C LYS A 81 16.75 -2.10 -11.19
N ASN A 82 15.57 -2.57 -10.81
CA ASN A 82 14.83 -3.60 -11.54
C ASN A 82 13.66 -3.07 -12.38
N TYR A 83 13.26 -1.80 -12.20
CA TYR A 83 12.08 -1.22 -12.86
C TYR A 83 12.43 0.08 -13.61
N PRO A 84 11.66 0.45 -14.65
CA PRO A 84 11.88 1.67 -15.42
C PRO A 84 11.42 2.95 -14.70
N PHE A 85 11.13 2.88 -13.40
CA PHE A 85 10.66 3.97 -12.56
C PHE A 85 11.22 3.81 -11.14
N THR A 86 11.20 4.90 -10.38
CA THR A 86 11.53 4.89 -8.95
C THR A 86 10.27 4.91 -8.09
N ILE A 87 10.41 4.57 -6.82
CA ILE A 87 9.33 4.68 -5.84
C ILE A 87 9.72 5.61 -4.71
N SER A 88 8.74 6.29 -4.14
CA SER A 88 8.86 7.04 -2.88
C SER A 88 8.13 6.30 -1.76
N MET A 89 8.63 6.41 -0.53
CA MET A 89 7.97 5.86 0.65
C MET A 89 7.78 6.93 1.74
N GLY A 90 6.57 7.04 2.26
CA GLY A 90 6.28 7.79 3.49
C GLY A 90 6.03 6.80 4.61
N ILE A 91 6.70 6.93 5.74
CA ILE A 91 6.49 6.05 6.91
C ILE A 91 5.74 6.87 7.95
N GLY A 92 4.70 6.31 8.55
CA GLY A 92 3.95 6.95 9.62
C GLY A 92 3.69 6.00 10.77
N VAL A 93 3.74 6.54 11.97
CA VAL A 93 3.62 5.78 13.22
C VAL A 93 2.59 6.44 14.13
N ALA A 94 1.49 5.75 14.41
CA ALA A 94 0.40 6.27 15.24
C ALA A 94 -0.35 5.14 15.97
N GLU A 95 -1.33 5.50 16.79
CA GLU A 95 -2.17 4.55 17.53
C GLU A 95 -3.24 3.87 16.65
N THR A 96 -3.62 4.50 15.53
CA THR A 96 -4.58 3.94 14.57
C THR A 96 -3.98 3.86 13.16
N PRO A 97 -4.39 2.87 12.33
CA PRO A 97 -3.91 2.76 10.95
C PRO A 97 -4.17 4.01 10.11
N TYR A 98 -5.35 4.62 10.28
CA TYR A 98 -5.71 5.86 9.59
C TYR A 98 -4.73 7.00 9.90
N ASN A 99 -4.45 7.25 11.18
CA ASN A 99 -3.55 8.32 11.60
C ASN A 99 -2.10 8.06 11.15
N ALA A 100 -1.65 6.80 11.20
CA ALA A 100 -0.34 6.41 10.72
C ALA A 100 -0.22 6.68 9.21
N LEU A 101 -1.23 6.30 8.42
CA LEU A 101 -1.23 6.56 6.98
C LEU A 101 -1.35 8.06 6.64
N GLU A 102 -2.07 8.84 7.45
CA GLU A 102 -2.12 10.29 7.32
C GLU A 102 -0.73 10.92 7.54
N MET A 103 0.00 10.46 8.57
CA MET A 103 1.37 10.88 8.84
C MET A 103 2.32 10.50 7.70
N ALA A 104 2.24 9.27 7.19
CA ALA A 104 3.00 8.80 6.02
C ALA A 104 2.74 9.69 4.79
N THR A 105 1.47 10.02 4.54
CA THR A 105 1.06 10.91 3.43
C THR A 105 1.66 12.32 3.57
N ARG A 106 1.61 12.90 4.78
CA ARG A 106 2.21 14.21 5.07
C ARG A 106 3.72 14.20 4.91
N ALA A 107 4.38 13.12 5.35
CA ALA A 107 5.82 12.93 5.18
C ALA A 107 6.21 12.90 3.69
N LEU A 108 5.46 12.14 2.87
CA LEU A 108 5.70 12.06 1.43
C LEU A 108 5.46 13.39 0.70
N LYS A 109 4.42 14.14 1.08
CA LYS A 109 4.13 15.49 0.53
C LYS A 109 5.22 16.52 0.84
N LYS A 110 5.91 16.40 1.98
CA LYS A 110 7.09 17.24 2.28
C LYS A 110 8.28 16.86 1.40
N CYS A 111 8.46 15.56 1.15
CA CYS A 111 9.53 15.05 0.30
C CYS A 111 9.43 15.52 -1.15
N SER A 112 8.22 15.53 -1.73
CA SER A 112 8.01 15.96 -3.12
C SER A 112 8.35 17.43 -3.37
N LYS A 113 8.46 18.25 -2.31
CA LYS A 113 8.95 19.63 -2.37
C LYS A 113 10.47 19.75 -2.19
N SER A 114 11.13 18.70 -1.70
CA SER A 114 12.58 18.67 -1.46
C SER A 114 13.30 18.03 -2.66
N ARG A 115 14.41 18.62 -3.11
CA ARG A 115 15.19 18.14 -4.28
C ARG A 115 16.12 16.94 -3.96
N GLY A 116 15.90 16.25 -2.84
CA GLY A 116 16.77 15.16 -2.36
C GLY A 116 16.49 13.82 -3.04
N VAL A 117 17.54 13.01 -3.23
CA VAL A 117 17.51 11.72 -3.95
C VAL A 117 16.86 10.60 -3.13
N LYS A 118 16.89 10.67 -1.80
CA LYS A 118 16.27 9.65 -0.92
C LYS A 118 14.87 10.09 -0.50
N LYS A 119 13.85 9.50 -1.13
CA LYS A 119 12.44 9.82 -0.87
C LYS A 119 11.79 8.87 0.14
N ILE A 120 12.50 8.58 1.24
CA ILE A 120 11.96 7.85 2.37
C ILE A 120 11.90 8.80 3.56
N MET A 121 10.69 9.13 4.00
CA MET A 121 10.48 10.12 5.05
C MET A 121 9.86 9.47 6.30
N PRO A 122 10.61 9.36 7.41
CA PRO A 122 10.09 8.83 8.67
C PRO A 122 9.20 9.85 9.38
N GLY A 123 7.93 9.51 9.56
CA GLY A 123 6.98 10.20 10.43
C GLY A 123 6.87 9.46 11.76
N GLY A 124 7.81 9.69 12.68
CA GLY A 124 7.68 9.21 14.07
C GLY A 124 8.45 7.92 14.42
N LEU A 125 9.43 7.50 13.62
CA LEU A 125 10.29 6.33 13.90
C LEU A 125 11.20 6.44 15.15
N ASN A 126 11.22 7.60 15.83
CA ASN A 126 12.13 7.89 16.95
C ASN A 126 11.46 7.73 18.33
N GLY A 127 10.93 6.55 18.67
CA GLY A 127 10.39 6.30 20.00
C GLY A 127 10.54 4.86 20.46
N LEU A 128 10.66 4.68 21.78
CA LEU A 128 10.49 3.39 22.42
C LEU A 128 8.99 3.15 22.57
N TYR A 129 8.41 2.34 21.68
CA TYR A 129 7.02 1.91 21.75
C TYR A 129 6.93 0.42 21.44
N GLU A 130 5.94 -0.26 22.00
CA GLU A 130 5.62 -1.62 21.63
C GLU A 130 4.82 -1.62 20.31
N TYR A 131 5.12 -2.60 19.48
CA TYR A 131 4.44 -2.81 18.20
C TYR A 131 3.34 -3.83 18.38
N SER A 132 2.13 -3.42 18.06
CA SER A 132 1.01 -4.35 17.93
C SER A 132 0.27 -4.03 16.64
N VAL A 133 -0.16 -5.07 15.95
CA VAL A 133 -1.02 -4.98 14.78
C VAL A 133 -2.13 -6.00 14.93
N GLN A 134 -3.36 -5.56 14.69
CA GLN A 134 -4.51 -6.44 14.59
C GLN A 134 -4.98 -6.45 13.14
N ILE A 135 -5.09 -7.64 12.55
CA ILE A 135 -5.58 -7.84 11.19
C ILE A 135 -6.83 -8.72 11.27
N VAL A 136 -7.91 -8.28 10.63
CA VAL A 136 -9.15 -9.06 10.51
C VAL A 136 -9.28 -9.53 9.07
N HIS A 137 -9.33 -10.86 8.89
CA HIS A 137 -9.71 -11.46 7.62
C HIS A 137 -11.24 -11.56 7.57
N VAL A 138 -11.87 -10.87 6.63
CA VAL A 138 -13.33 -10.91 6.42
C VAL A 138 -13.64 -11.69 5.15
N ASP A 139 -14.57 -12.63 5.23
CA ASP A 139 -15.04 -13.46 4.11
C ASP A 139 -16.57 -13.45 4.01
N VAL A 140 -17.11 -13.83 2.85
CA VAL A 140 -18.55 -13.92 2.60
C VAL A 140 -19.01 -15.37 2.61
N ASP A 141 -19.86 -15.71 3.58
CA ASP A 141 -20.43 -17.06 3.72
C ASP A 141 -21.12 -17.56 2.44
N ASP A 142 -20.86 -18.83 2.09
CA ASP A 142 -21.48 -19.57 0.99
C ASP A 142 -21.48 -18.84 -0.37
N MET A 143 -20.45 -18.03 -0.64
CA MET A 143 -20.37 -17.19 -1.85
C MET A 143 -20.60 -18.01 -3.14
N THR A 144 -20.03 -19.21 -3.20
CA THR A 144 -20.07 -20.09 -4.36
C THR A 144 -21.50 -20.54 -4.72
N ASP A 145 -22.21 -21.12 -3.76
CA ASP A 145 -23.55 -21.71 -3.99
C ASP A 145 -24.65 -20.65 -4.06
N ARG A 146 -24.47 -19.53 -3.38
CA ARG A 146 -25.45 -18.44 -3.36
C ARG A 146 -25.33 -17.54 -4.58
N PHE A 147 -24.11 -17.30 -5.08
CA PHE A 147 -23.87 -16.27 -6.09
C PHE A 147 -23.08 -16.79 -7.29
N THR A 148 -21.89 -17.36 -7.09
CA THR A 148 -20.97 -17.68 -8.21
C THR A 148 -21.58 -18.60 -9.26
N TYR A 149 -22.35 -19.62 -8.86
CA TYR A 149 -23.02 -20.52 -9.82
C TYR A 149 -24.34 -20.00 -10.39
N LYS A 150 -24.89 -18.92 -9.81
CA LYS A 150 -26.25 -18.43 -10.12
C LYS A 150 -26.25 -17.10 -10.85
N LEU A 151 -25.20 -16.31 -10.72
CA LEU A 151 -25.07 -14.97 -11.28
C LEU A 151 -23.94 -14.91 -12.31
N PRO A 152 -24.03 -14.03 -13.32
CA PRO A 152 -22.88 -13.74 -14.16
C PRO A 152 -21.70 -13.21 -13.34
N ALA A 153 -20.49 -13.43 -13.86
CA ALA A 153 -19.25 -13.08 -13.15
C ALA A 153 -19.18 -11.57 -12.81
N TYR A 154 -19.67 -10.71 -13.71
CA TYR A 154 -19.64 -9.27 -13.49
C TYR A 154 -20.63 -8.82 -12.40
N ASP A 155 -21.83 -9.37 -12.36
CA ASP A 155 -22.82 -9.11 -11.30
C ASP A 155 -22.27 -9.50 -9.92
N THR A 156 -21.61 -10.65 -9.85
CA THR A 156 -20.91 -11.12 -8.66
C THR A 156 -19.81 -10.14 -8.23
N ALA A 157 -18.97 -9.68 -9.17
CA ALA A 157 -17.92 -8.70 -8.90
C ALA A 157 -18.50 -7.35 -8.43
N LEU A 158 -19.59 -6.88 -9.04
CA LEU A 158 -20.26 -5.64 -8.64
C LEU A 158 -20.78 -5.72 -7.20
N MET A 159 -21.37 -6.85 -6.82
CA MET A 159 -21.84 -7.10 -5.46
C MET A 159 -20.69 -7.02 -4.45
N ILE A 160 -19.58 -7.72 -4.71
CA ILE A 160 -18.39 -7.69 -3.83
C ILE A 160 -17.80 -6.28 -3.73
N ASN A 161 -17.70 -5.55 -4.84
CA ASN A 161 -17.22 -4.17 -4.81
C ASN A 161 -18.12 -3.25 -3.95
N ARG A 162 -19.44 -3.40 -4.03
CA ARG A 162 -20.37 -2.65 -3.18
C ARG A 162 -20.22 -3.00 -1.70
N LEU A 163 -19.99 -4.27 -1.38
CA LEU A 163 -19.71 -4.71 -0.01
C LEU A 163 -18.42 -4.07 0.51
N ASN A 164 -17.34 -4.11 -0.28
CA ASN A 164 -16.06 -3.49 0.08
C ASN A 164 -16.20 -1.99 0.37
N VAL A 165 -16.95 -1.24 -0.46
CA VAL A 165 -17.21 0.19 -0.21
C VAL A 165 -17.93 0.40 1.12
N LYS A 166 -19.00 -0.36 1.38
CA LYS A 166 -19.74 -0.26 2.64
C LYS A 166 -18.88 -0.59 3.87
N LEU A 167 -18.05 -1.63 3.79
CA LEU A 167 -17.13 -1.99 4.87
C LEU A 167 -16.10 -0.90 5.12
N SER A 168 -15.50 -0.36 4.07
CA SER A 168 -14.53 0.76 4.19
C SER A 168 -15.15 2.00 4.84
N GLU A 169 -16.38 2.37 4.47
CA GLU A 169 -17.11 3.47 5.11
C GLU A 169 -17.42 3.18 6.59
N LEU A 170 -17.82 1.95 6.91
CA LEU A 170 -18.08 1.53 8.29
C LEU A 170 -16.82 1.60 9.16
N PHE A 171 -15.68 1.08 8.69
CA PHE A 171 -14.41 1.13 9.42
C PHE A 171 -13.95 2.57 9.64
N LEU A 172 -14.04 3.42 8.61
CA LEU A 172 -13.69 4.83 8.71
C LEU A 172 -14.52 5.56 9.78
N ASN A 173 -15.83 5.28 9.84
CA ASN A 173 -16.73 5.89 10.83
C ASN A 173 -16.47 5.43 12.27
N HIS A 174 -15.78 4.30 12.47
CA HIS A 174 -15.48 3.75 13.79
C HIS A 174 -14.00 3.93 14.20
N ASN A 175 -13.21 4.71 13.44
CA ASN A 175 -11.77 4.88 13.65
C ASN A 175 -10.99 3.55 13.73
N ALA A 176 -11.47 2.53 13.00
CA ALA A 176 -10.79 1.25 12.86
C ALA A 176 -9.61 1.36 11.88
#